data_AF-A0AAV0K9L7-F1
#
_entry.id   AF-A0AAV0K9L7-F1
#
_cell.length_a   1.000
_cell.length_b   1.000
_cell.length_c   1.000
_cell.angle_alpha   90.00
_cell.angle_beta   90.00
_cell.angle_gamma   90.00
#
_symmetry.space_group_name_H-M   'P 1'
#
loop_
_entity.id
_entity.type
_entity.pdbx_description
1 polymer ?
#
loop_
_entity_poly.entity_id
_entity_poly.type
_entity_poly.pdbx_seq_one_letter_code
_entity_poly.pdbx_strand_id
1 'polypeptide(L)'
;MTLTYAFSPDHRVGYLSAKDVRRVFRRAFDRWSAAIPVSFRESEEYGSSDIKIGWYRGDHGDGEAFDGVLGVLAHAFSPENGRLHLDAAETWAAADDFDGVTSRVAVDLESVATHEIGHVLGLAHSSVKEAVMYPSLSPRMKKVELKVDDVEGIQALYGSNPNFKFNSLLASENSSNSNGVGMTGIRRSSAAWNHFALLVCLSGMLLSCI
;
A
#
# COMPACT_ATOMS: atom_id res chain seq x y z
N MET A 1 9.38 -3.43 17.02
CA MET A 1 8.06 -2.95 17.48
C MET A 1 6.99 -3.84 16.88
N THR A 2 5.85 -4.06 17.56
CA THR A 2 4.72 -4.83 17.00
C THR A 2 3.49 -3.95 16.97
N LEU A 3 2.86 -3.80 15.80
CA LEU A 3 1.57 -3.14 15.63
C LEU A 3 0.46 -4.18 15.44
N THR A 4 -0.72 -3.88 15.98
CA THR A 4 -1.92 -4.71 15.85
C THR A 4 -2.85 -4.15 14.78
N TYR A 5 -3.51 -5.04 14.05
CA TYR A 5 -4.54 -4.65 13.09
C TYR A 5 -5.78 -5.51 13.21
N ALA A 6 -6.93 -4.96 12.89
CA ALA A 6 -8.20 -5.68 12.90
C ALA A 6 -9.16 -5.18 11.81
N PHE A 7 -10.06 -6.06 11.40
CA PHE A 7 -11.12 -5.75 10.45
C PHE A 7 -12.41 -5.39 11.18
N SER A 8 -13.08 -4.34 10.74
CA SER A 8 -14.38 -3.94 11.27
C SER A 8 -15.36 -5.11 11.25
N PRO A 9 -16.12 -5.37 12.33
CA PRO A 9 -17.16 -6.39 12.31
C PRO A 9 -18.34 -5.98 11.40
N ASP A 10 -18.60 -4.67 11.26
CA ASP A 10 -19.81 -4.13 10.65
C ASP A 10 -19.59 -3.61 9.22
N HIS A 11 -18.37 -3.20 8.88
CA HIS A 11 -18.04 -2.54 7.61
C HIS A 11 -17.23 -3.46 6.70
N ARG A 12 -17.94 -4.32 5.94
CA ARG A 12 -17.37 -5.37 5.07
C ARG A 12 -18.07 -5.46 3.72
N VAL A 13 -17.40 -6.04 2.72
CA VAL A 13 -18.02 -6.48 1.46
C VAL A 13 -18.41 -7.96 1.53
N GLY A 14 -19.64 -8.30 1.15
CA GLY A 14 -20.20 -9.65 1.31
C GLY A 14 -19.74 -10.68 0.30
N TYR A 15 -19.15 -10.27 -0.83
CA TYR A 15 -18.75 -11.17 -1.91
C TYR A 15 -17.30 -11.67 -1.79
N LEU A 16 -16.48 -11.07 -0.92
CA LEU A 16 -15.14 -11.56 -0.61
C LEU A 16 -15.18 -12.43 0.65
N SER A 17 -14.49 -13.57 0.61
CA SER A 17 -14.37 -14.41 1.79
C SER A 17 -13.43 -13.77 2.82
N ALA A 18 -13.72 -13.93 4.11
CA ALA A 18 -12.83 -13.44 5.17
C ALA A 18 -11.41 -14.05 5.08
N LYS A 19 -11.30 -15.28 4.55
CA LYS A 19 -10.01 -15.95 4.32
C LYS A 19 -9.18 -15.24 3.25
N ASP A 20 -9.81 -14.79 2.17
CA ASP A 20 -9.11 -14.10 1.08
C ASP A 20 -8.67 -12.70 1.52
N VAL A 21 -9.56 -11.97 2.20
CA VAL A 21 -9.23 -10.66 2.79
C VAL A 21 -8.04 -10.76 3.75
N ARG A 22 -8.10 -11.69 4.71
CA ARG A 22 -6.98 -11.92 5.65
C ARG A 22 -5.68 -12.28 4.96
N ARG A 23 -5.74 -13.13 3.92
CA ARG A 23 -4.55 -13.52 3.14
C ARG A 23 -3.93 -12.30 2.43
N VAL A 24 -4.74 -11.47 1.81
CA VAL A 24 -4.31 -10.26 1.10
C VAL A 24 -3.62 -9.29 2.07
N PHE A 25 -4.28 -8.94 3.18
CA PHE A 25 -3.69 -8.01 4.14
C PHE A 25 -2.44 -8.56 4.83
N ARG A 26 -2.39 -9.87 5.13
CA ARG A 26 -1.17 -10.49 5.65
C ARG A 26 0.00 -10.30 4.68
N ARG A 27 -0.20 -10.52 3.37
CA ARG A 27 0.83 -10.28 2.35
C ARG A 27 1.24 -8.81 2.30
N ALA A 28 0.27 -7.88 2.33
CA ALA A 28 0.55 -6.45 2.31
C ALA A 28 1.38 -6.00 3.53
N PHE A 29 1.05 -6.46 4.74
CA PHE A 29 1.86 -6.22 5.93
C PHE A 29 3.23 -6.89 5.89
N ASP A 30 3.31 -8.13 5.38
CA ASP A 30 4.57 -8.87 5.26
C ASP A 30 5.58 -8.07 4.40
N ARG A 31 5.11 -7.43 3.33
CA ARG A 31 5.93 -6.60 2.43
C ARG A 31 6.62 -5.44 3.17
N TRP A 32 5.85 -4.69 3.95
CA TRP A 32 6.41 -3.62 4.78
C TRP A 32 7.33 -4.18 5.87
N SER A 33 6.93 -5.23 6.58
CA SER A 33 7.76 -5.83 7.65
C SER A 33 9.09 -6.42 7.15
N ALA A 34 9.17 -6.79 5.88
CA ALA A 34 10.42 -7.21 5.27
C ALA A 34 11.43 -6.04 5.17
N ALA A 35 10.96 -4.81 4.97
CA ALA A 35 11.80 -3.62 4.80
C ALA A 35 12.20 -2.95 6.13
N ILE A 36 11.36 -3.01 7.17
CA ILE A 36 11.54 -2.29 8.44
C ILE A 36 11.48 -3.20 9.67
N PRO A 37 12.05 -2.79 10.83
CA PRO A 37 12.02 -3.60 12.07
C PRO A 37 10.67 -3.52 12.82
N VAL A 38 9.56 -3.59 12.07
CA VAL A 38 8.19 -3.59 12.58
C VAL A 38 7.49 -4.87 12.17
N SER A 39 6.84 -5.54 13.13
CA SER A 39 5.98 -6.69 12.87
C SER A 39 4.51 -6.31 13.03
N PHE A 40 3.64 -7.05 12.35
CA PHE A 40 2.19 -6.82 12.37
C PHE A 40 1.48 -8.08 12.85
N ARG A 41 0.45 -7.90 13.68
CA ARG A 41 -0.33 -9.01 14.24
C ARG A 41 -1.83 -8.72 14.12
N GLU A 42 -2.57 -9.63 13.49
CA GLU A 42 -4.03 -9.56 13.49
C GLU A 42 -4.55 -9.71 14.92
N SER A 43 -5.52 -8.88 15.30
CA SER A 43 -6.22 -8.90 16.58
C SER A 43 -7.71 -9.14 16.35
N GLU A 44 -8.36 -9.78 17.32
CA GLU A 44 -9.83 -9.89 17.35
C GLU A 44 -10.49 -8.64 17.95
N GLU A 45 -9.73 -7.83 18.68
CA GLU A 45 -10.23 -6.61 19.31
C GLU A 45 -10.09 -5.41 18.37
N TYR A 46 -11.13 -5.14 17.58
CA TYR A 46 -11.14 -4.02 16.64
C TYR A 46 -10.94 -2.66 17.31
N GLY A 47 -11.62 -2.41 18.44
CA GLY A 47 -11.61 -1.10 19.11
C GLY A 47 -10.25 -0.67 19.65
N SER A 48 -9.43 -1.63 20.12
CA SER A 48 -8.12 -1.40 20.72
C SER A 48 -6.95 -1.59 19.75
N SER A 49 -7.20 -2.01 18.51
CA SER A 49 -6.14 -2.22 17.52
C SER A 49 -5.54 -0.91 17.02
N ASP A 50 -4.22 -0.91 16.80
CA ASP A 50 -3.48 0.23 16.26
C ASP A 50 -3.99 0.60 14.86
N ILE A 51 -4.25 -0.42 14.03
CA ILE A 51 -4.72 -0.27 12.65
C ILE A 51 -6.13 -0.85 12.52
N LYS A 52 -7.06 -0.04 12.00
CA LYS A 52 -8.48 -0.38 11.90
C LYS A 52 -8.94 -0.32 10.44
N ILE A 53 -9.25 -1.49 9.89
CA ILE A 53 -9.58 -1.67 8.46
C ILE A 53 -11.08 -1.85 8.29
N GLY A 54 -11.70 -1.18 7.32
CA GLY A 54 -13.12 -1.36 7.01
C GLY A 54 -13.52 -0.89 5.61
N TRP A 55 -14.67 -1.35 5.13
CA TRP A 55 -15.26 -0.97 3.84
C TRP A 55 -16.48 -0.07 4.07
N TYR A 56 -16.44 1.13 3.51
CA TYR A 56 -17.48 2.16 3.70
C TYR A 56 -18.04 2.63 2.36
N ARG A 57 -19.17 3.34 2.36
CA ARG A 57 -19.77 3.90 1.14
C ARG A 57 -20.18 5.34 1.41
N GLY A 58 -19.95 6.23 0.45
CA GLY A 58 -20.39 7.62 0.56
C GLY A 58 -19.84 8.29 1.82
N ASP A 59 -20.64 9.18 2.41
CA ASP A 59 -20.36 9.73 3.73
C ASP A 59 -20.41 8.66 4.81
N HIS A 60 -19.33 8.54 5.57
CA HIS A 60 -19.16 7.59 6.65
C HIS A 60 -18.60 8.24 7.92
N GLY A 61 -18.80 9.55 8.08
CA GLY A 61 -18.62 10.25 9.34
C GLY A 61 -17.18 10.64 9.69
N ASP A 62 -16.24 10.53 8.76
CA ASP A 62 -14.85 10.99 8.91
C ASP A 62 -14.53 12.26 8.11
N GLY A 63 -15.50 12.80 7.36
CA GLY A 63 -15.37 14.02 6.56
C GLY A 63 -14.94 13.80 5.11
N GLU A 64 -14.60 12.57 4.73
CA GLU A 64 -14.06 12.24 3.40
C GLU A 64 -14.94 11.18 2.75
N ALA A 65 -16.03 11.65 2.13
CA ALA A 65 -17.00 10.75 1.52
C ALA A 65 -16.42 10.05 0.29
N PHE A 66 -16.64 8.74 0.18
CA PHE A 66 -16.33 8.00 -1.04
C PHE A 66 -17.29 8.35 -2.19
N ASP A 67 -16.80 8.24 -3.43
CA ASP A 67 -17.47 8.73 -4.64
C ASP A 67 -18.06 7.63 -5.54
N GLY A 68 -17.86 6.34 -5.21
CA GLY A 68 -18.53 5.23 -5.86
C GLY A 68 -17.57 4.32 -6.62
N VAL A 69 -17.91 3.98 -7.88
CA VAL A 69 -17.06 3.05 -8.65
C VAL A 69 -15.95 3.84 -9.33
N LEU A 70 -14.71 3.49 -9.01
CA LEU A 70 -13.49 4.24 -9.32
C LEU A 70 -13.54 5.66 -8.71
N GLY A 71 -12.47 6.44 -8.92
CA GLY A 71 -12.30 7.69 -8.21
C GLY A 71 -11.50 7.39 -6.95
N VAL A 72 -12.02 7.69 -5.76
CA VAL A 72 -11.30 7.39 -4.52
C VAL A 72 -11.49 5.94 -4.13
N LEU A 73 -10.44 5.13 -4.32
CA LEU A 73 -10.47 3.69 -4.04
C LEU A 73 -10.43 3.39 -2.53
N ALA A 74 -9.65 4.18 -1.81
CA ALA A 74 -9.39 4.04 -0.38
C ALA A 74 -8.77 5.32 0.18
N HIS A 75 -8.77 5.42 1.51
CA HIS A 75 -7.94 6.38 2.22
C HIS A 75 -7.48 5.85 3.57
N ALA A 76 -6.39 6.43 4.04
CA ALA A 76 -5.83 6.12 5.35
C ALA A 76 -5.45 7.39 6.10
N PHE A 77 -5.46 7.26 7.43
CA PHE A 77 -5.04 8.30 8.34
C PHE A 77 -3.66 7.96 8.90
N SER A 78 -2.70 8.86 8.72
CA SER A 78 -1.34 8.71 9.23
C SER A 78 -1.32 8.46 10.76
N PRO A 79 -0.22 7.88 11.29
CA PRO A 79 -0.05 7.68 12.72
C PRO A 79 -0.38 8.93 13.55
N GLU A 80 -1.00 8.82 14.72
CA GLU A 80 -1.37 7.59 15.44
C GLU A 80 -2.84 7.16 15.23
N ASN A 81 -3.51 7.64 14.18
CA ASN A 81 -4.94 7.37 13.97
C ASN A 81 -5.20 5.94 13.50
N GLY A 82 -4.47 5.49 12.47
CA GLY A 82 -4.44 4.09 12.02
C GLY A 82 -5.71 3.57 11.35
N ARG A 83 -6.68 4.43 11.04
CA ARG A 83 -7.84 4.05 10.22
C ARG A 83 -7.43 3.87 8.75
N LEU A 84 -7.90 2.78 8.15
CA LEU A 84 -7.75 2.45 6.73
C LEU A 84 -9.14 2.10 6.20
N HIS A 85 -9.68 2.95 5.35
CA HIS A 85 -11.01 2.82 4.79
C HIS A 85 -10.91 2.49 3.30
N LEU A 86 -11.71 1.53 2.84
CA LEU A 86 -11.81 1.12 1.44
C LEU A 86 -13.21 1.47 0.94
N ASP A 87 -13.34 1.93 -0.29
CA ASP A 87 -14.68 2.13 -0.86
C ASP A 87 -15.34 0.76 -1.13
N ALA A 88 -16.46 0.50 -0.47
CA ALA A 88 -17.24 -0.71 -0.63
C ALA A 88 -18.01 -0.74 -1.96
N ALA A 89 -18.06 0.36 -2.72
CA ALA A 89 -18.61 0.43 -4.06
C ALA A 89 -17.71 -0.22 -5.12
N GLU A 90 -16.41 -0.35 -4.86
CA GLU A 90 -15.48 -0.93 -5.80
C GLU A 90 -15.68 -2.41 -6.05
N THR A 91 -15.26 -2.86 -7.24
CA THR A 91 -15.16 -4.29 -7.54
C THR A 91 -13.78 -4.81 -7.13
N TRP A 92 -13.61 -5.09 -5.85
CA TRP A 92 -12.37 -5.65 -5.29
C TRP A 92 -12.06 -7.06 -5.82
N ALA A 93 -10.82 -7.28 -6.27
CA ALA A 93 -10.24 -8.57 -6.57
C ALA A 93 -9.23 -8.96 -5.49
N ALA A 94 -9.43 -10.11 -4.85
CA ALA A 94 -8.55 -10.65 -3.80
C ALA A 94 -7.78 -11.92 -4.24
N ALA A 95 -8.03 -12.37 -5.46
CA ALA A 95 -7.31 -13.47 -6.09
C ALA A 95 -6.09 -12.94 -6.85
N ASP A 96 -5.06 -13.77 -6.99
CA ASP A 96 -3.91 -13.45 -7.82
C ASP A 96 -4.36 -13.28 -9.29
N ASP A 97 -3.78 -12.30 -9.98
CA ASP A 97 -4.02 -11.98 -11.40
C ASP A 97 -5.50 -11.80 -11.80
N PHE A 98 -6.33 -11.34 -10.86
CA PHE A 98 -7.78 -11.16 -11.05
C PHE A 98 -8.51 -12.45 -11.43
N ASP A 99 -7.97 -13.62 -11.05
CA ASP A 99 -8.60 -14.90 -11.35
C ASP A 99 -10.04 -14.95 -10.83
N GLY A 100 -10.95 -15.44 -11.67
CA GLY A 100 -12.39 -15.43 -11.41
C GLY A 100 -13.09 -14.06 -11.48
N VAL A 101 -12.38 -12.95 -11.74
CA VAL A 101 -12.96 -11.60 -11.81
C VAL A 101 -13.00 -11.07 -13.25
N THR A 102 -14.20 -11.00 -13.83
CA THR A 102 -14.41 -10.58 -15.23
C THR A 102 -14.59 -9.08 -15.41
N SER A 103 -14.87 -8.34 -14.34
CA SER A 103 -15.08 -6.89 -14.39
C SER A 103 -13.83 -6.18 -14.91
N ARG A 104 -14.01 -5.27 -15.88
CA ARG A 104 -12.92 -4.44 -16.44
C ARG A 104 -12.48 -3.32 -15.50
N VAL A 105 -13.34 -2.97 -14.55
CA VAL A 105 -13.06 -1.96 -13.52
C VAL A 105 -12.64 -2.59 -12.20
N ALA A 106 -12.28 -3.89 -12.20
CA ALA A 106 -11.83 -4.56 -10.99
C ALA A 106 -10.52 -3.97 -10.47
N VAL A 107 -10.46 -3.78 -9.16
CA VAL A 107 -9.34 -3.18 -8.43
C VAL A 107 -8.65 -4.26 -7.60
N ASP A 108 -7.32 -4.36 -7.71
CA ASP A 108 -6.54 -5.33 -6.94
C ASP A 108 -6.45 -4.89 -5.47
N LEU A 109 -7.03 -5.69 -4.58
CA LEU A 109 -7.12 -5.36 -3.15
C LEU A 109 -5.73 -5.36 -2.48
N GLU A 110 -4.79 -6.21 -2.91
CA GLU A 110 -3.44 -6.25 -2.32
C GLU A 110 -2.67 -4.97 -2.65
N SER A 111 -2.83 -4.45 -3.87
CA SER A 111 -2.19 -3.22 -4.33
C SER A 111 -2.65 -2.01 -3.51
N VAL A 112 -3.96 -1.81 -3.39
CA VAL A 112 -4.52 -0.72 -2.59
C VAL A 112 -4.18 -0.91 -1.10
N ALA A 113 -4.33 -2.11 -0.54
CA ALA A 113 -3.96 -2.36 0.85
C ALA A 113 -2.47 -2.07 1.12
N THR A 114 -1.57 -2.45 0.20
CA THR A 114 -0.13 -2.17 0.37
C THR A 114 0.15 -0.66 0.35
N HIS A 115 -0.51 0.10 -0.54
CA HIS A 115 -0.42 1.56 -0.61
C HIS A 115 -0.91 2.22 0.69
N GLU A 116 -2.13 1.90 1.11
CA GLU A 116 -2.73 2.52 2.30
C GLU A 116 -2.00 2.17 3.60
N ILE A 117 -1.42 0.96 3.69
CA ILE A 117 -0.56 0.62 4.84
C ILE A 117 0.68 1.53 4.88
N GLY A 118 1.22 1.96 3.73
CA GLY A 118 2.29 2.96 3.69
C GLY A 118 1.88 4.28 4.34
N HIS A 119 0.65 4.76 4.08
CA HIS A 119 0.08 5.93 4.74
C HIS A 119 -0.14 5.73 6.24
N VAL A 120 -0.66 4.56 6.64
CA VAL A 120 -0.80 4.17 8.05
C VAL A 120 0.56 4.10 8.76
N LEU A 121 1.66 3.91 8.02
CA LEU A 121 3.03 3.96 8.54
C LEU A 121 3.68 5.35 8.38
N GLY A 122 2.96 6.34 7.86
CA GLY A 122 3.40 7.74 7.81
C GLY A 122 4.09 8.18 6.51
N LEU A 123 4.08 7.36 5.46
CA LEU A 123 4.55 7.78 4.14
C LEU A 123 3.53 8.69 3.46
N ALA A 124 4.02 9.73 2.79
CA ALA A 124 3.22 10.48 1.82
C ALA A 124 3.23 9.80 0.45
N HIS A 125 2.45 10.36 -0.48
CA HIS A 125 2.52 9.97 -1.89
C HIS A 125 3.91 10.17 -2.48
N SER A 126 4.30 9.25 -3.35
CA SER A 126 5.49 9.34 -4.18
C SER A 126 5.18 9.97 -5.53
N SER A 127 6.15 10.70 -6.10
CA SER A 127 6.12 11.14 -7.50
C SER A 127 6.63 10.09 -8.48
N VAL A 128 7.20 8.98 -7.99
CA VAL A 128 7.74 7.88 -8.81
C VAL A 128 6.61 6.96 -9.23
N LYS A 129 6.29 6.93 -10.52
CA LYS A 129 5.10 6.22 -11.05
C LYS A 129 5.11 4.72 -10.77
N GLU A 130 6.29 4.12 -10.65
CA GLU A 130 6.47 2.69 -10.40
C GLU A 130 6.38 2.34 -8.91
N ALA A 131 6.57 3.31 -8.01
CA ALA A 131 6.54 3.12 -6.55
C ALA A 131 5.13 2.83 -6.06
N VAL A 132 4.99 1.92 -5.09
CA VAL A 132 3.69 1.58 -4.50
C VAL A 132 2.98 2.83 -4.00
N MET A 133 3.70 3.78 -3.41
CA MET A 133 3.15 5.04 -2.90
C MET A 133 2.78 6.07 -3.97
N TYR A 134 2.87 5.78 -5.26
CA TYR A 134 2.29 6.65 -6.30
C TYR A 134 0.76 6.72 -6.13
N PRO A 135 0.14 7.91 -6.16
CA PRO A 135 -1.26 8.10 -5.75
C PRO A 135 -2.29 7.40 -6.61
N SER A 136 -1.95 6.98 -7.84
CA SER A 136 -2.92 6.42 -8.77
C SER A 136 -2.69 4.94 -9.10
N LEU A 137 -3.76 4.14 -9.09
CA LEU A 137 -3.78 2.73 -9.49
C LEU A 137 -4.82 2.51 -10.59
N SER A 138 -4.37 2.09 -11.77
CA SER A 138 -5.30 1.78 -12.86
C SER A 138 -6.08 0.49 -12.59
N PRO A 139 -7.34 0.38 -13.05
CA PRO A 139 -8.06 -0.89 -13.00
C PRO A 139 -7.28 -2.01 -13.66
N ARG A 140 -7.44 -3.24 -13.16
CA ARG A 140 -6.72 -4.43 -13.66
C ARG A 140 -5.20 -4.37 -13.52
N MET A 141 -4.66 -3.41 -12.78
CA MET A 141 -3.24 -3.32 -12.46
C MET A 141 -2.95 -3.94 -11.10
N LYS A 142 -1.84 -4.66 -11.02
CA LYS A 142 -1.27 -5.17 -9.76
C LYS A 142 0.05 -4.45 -9.48
N LYS A 143 0.18 -3.88 -8.29
CA LYS A 143 1.30 -3.04 -7.87
C LYS A 143 1.60 -3.24 -6.38
N VAL A 144 2.18 -4.40 -6.09
CA VAL A 144 2.41 -4.89 -4.72
C VAL A 144 3.89 -4.93 -4.35
N GLU A 145 4.80 -4.83 -5.31
CA GLU A 145 6.23 -4.92 -5.05
C GLU A 145 6.80 -3.55 -4.70
N LEU A 146 7.26 -3.40 -3.45
CA LEU A 146 7.92 -2.19 -2.97
C LEU A 146 9.12 -1.85 -3.86
N LYS A 147 9.23 -0.58 -4.22
CA LYS A 147 10.34 -0.03 -4.98
C LYS A 147 11.38 0.61 -4.08
N VAL A 148 12.53 0.95 -4.65
CA VAL A 148 13.62 1.64 -3.96
C VAL A 148 13.10 2.90 -3.27
N ASP A 149 12.26 3.67 -3.95
CA ASP A 149 11.63 4.88 -3.40
C ASP A 149 10.76 4.57 -2.15
N ASP A 150 9.92 3.53 -2.21
CA ASP A 150 9.09 3.10 -1.07
C ASP A 150 9.96 2.64 0.11
N VAL A 151 11.02 1.87 -0.17
CA VAL A 151 11.92 1.30 0.84
C VAL A 151 12.78 2.36 1.49
N GLU A 152 13.34 3.28 0.73
CA GLU A 152 14.13 4.38 1.27
C GLU A 152 13.25 5.29 2.13
N GLY A 153 12.03 5.62 1.67
CA GLY A 153 11.06 6.41 2.42
C GLY A 153 10.71 5.79 3.77
N ILE A 154 10.34 4.50 3.79
CA ILE A 154 9.95 3.83 5.04
C ILE A 154 11.13 3.59 5.99
N GLN A 155 12.31 3.28 5.46
CA GLN A 155 13.50 3.08 6.29
C GLN A 155 14.03 4.38 6.87
N ALA A 156 13.75 5.54 6.26
CA ALA A 156 14.03 6.83 6.88
C ALA A 156 13.21 7.06 8.16
N LEU A 157 12.01 6.47 8.26
CA LEU A 157 11.13 6.58 9.43
C LEU A 157 11.45 5.55 10.53
N TYR A 158 11.72 4.30 10.14
CA TYR A 158 11.81 3.18 11.08
C TYR A 158 13.19 2.52 11.16
N GLY A 159 14.14 2.92 10.32
CA GLY A 159 15.37 2.19 10.08
C GLY A 159 15.16 0.93 9.23
N SER A 160 16.28 0.30 8.87
CA SER A 160 16.28 -0.91 8.03
C SER A 160 16.08 -2.18 8.85
N ASN A 161 15.30 -3.13 8.34
CA ASN A 161 15.28 -4.48 8.88
C ASN A 161 16.68 -5.12 8.68
N PRO A 162 17.33 -5.67 9.73
CA PRO A 162 18.67 -6.26 9.60
C PRO A 162 18.79 -7.39 8.57
N ASN A 163 17.67 -8.05 8.25
CA ASN A 163 17.63 -9.11 7.24
C ASN A 163 17.35 -8.60 5.82
N PHE A 164 17.00 -7.33 5.66
CA PHE A 164 16.72 -6.73 4.36
C PHE A 164 17.99 -6.64 3.49
N LYS A 165 17.85 -6.95 2.20
CA LYS A 165 18.97 -6.98 1.25
C LYS A 165 18.75 -5.94 0.15
N PHE A 166 19.18 -4.71 0.40
CA PHE A 166 19.01 -3.58 -0.54
C PHE A 166 19.59 -3.85 -1.94
N ASN A 167 20.76 -4.50 -2.02
CA ASN A 167 21.37 -4.86 -3.31
C ASN A 167 20.50 -5.80 -4.16
N SER A 168 19.71 -6.68 -3.52
CA SER A 168 18.80 -7.58 -4.21
C SER A 168 17.61 -6.81 -4.82
N LEU A 169 17.11 -5.79 -4.11
CA LEU A 169 16.07 -4.90 -4.62
C LEU A 169 16.57 -4.10 -5.85
N LEU A 170 17.73 -3.45 -5.73
CA LEU A 170 18.33 -2.71 -6.84
C LEU A 170 18.54 -3.57 -8.09
N ALA A 171 19.00 -4.81 -7.90
CA ALA A 171 19.19 -5.75 -9.01
C ALA A 171 17.86 -6.13 -9.67
N SER A 172 16.81 -6.35 -8.88
CA SER A 172 15.46 -6.66 -9.37
C SER A 172 14.86 -5.51 -10.19
N GLU A 173 15.00 -4.27 -9.74
CA GLU A 173 14.51 -3.11 -10.47
C GLU A 173 15.27 -2.85 -11.77
N ASN A 174 16.60 -2.93 -11.74
CA ASN A 174 17.40 -2.78 -12.95
C ASN A 174 17.03 -3.81 -14.02
N SER A 175 16.77 -5.06 -13.61
CA SER A 175 16.29 -6.12 -14.52
C SER A 175 14.88 -5.83 -15.06
N SER A 176 14.01 -5.21 -14.26
CA SER A 176 12.65 -4.86 -14.68
C SER A 176 12.67 -3.73 -15.71
N ASN A 177 13.56 -2.74 -15.53
CA ASN A 177 13.73 -1.62 -16.45
C ASN A 177 14.44 -2.01 -17.76
N SER A 178 15.36 -2.98 -17.73
CA SER A 178 16.07 -3.44 -18.95
C SER A 178 15.19 -4.24 -19.92
N ASN A 179 14.06 -4.80 -19.47
CA ASN A 179 13.13 -5.53 -20.33
C ASN A 179 12.26 -4.62 -21.22
N GLY A 180 12.43 -3.29 -21.12
CA GLY A 180 11.70 -2.29 -21.92
C GLY A 180 12.53 -1.52 -22.96
N VAL A 181 13.84 -1.73 -23.05
CA VAL A 181 14.70 -0.91 -23.93
C VAL A 181 15.73 -1.76 -24.68
N GLY A 182 15.65 -1.70 -26.01
CA GLY A 182 16.68 -2.22 -26.91
C GLY A 182 18.06 -1.64 -26.60
N MET A 183 19.02 -2.55 -26.51
CA MET A 183 20.45 -2.37 -26.24
C MET A 183 21.06 -1.08 -26.83
N THR A 184 21.40 -0.10 -25.99
CA THR A 184 22.55 0.79 -26.20
C THR A 184 23.21 1.08 -24.85
N GLY A 185 24.50 0.75 -24.75
CA GLY A 185 25.27 0.87 -23.52
C GLY A 185 25.57 2.32 -23.16
N ILE A 186 25.44 2.66 -21.88
CA ILE A 186 26.00 3.89 -21.32
C ILE A 186 26.71 3.58 -19.99
N ARG A 187 27.92 4.12 -19.90
CA ARG A 187 28.89 4.02 -18.81
C ARG A 187 28.36 4.57 -17.49
N ARG A 188 28.91 4.01 -16.40
CA ARG A 188 28.91 4.55 -15.04
C ARG A 188 29.07 6.07 -15.02
N SER A 189 28.16 6.76 -14.34
CA SER A 189 28.44 8.05 -13.71
C SER A 189 27.98 7.99 -12.27
N SER A 190 28.93 8.21 -11.36
CA SER A 190 28.69 8.60 -9.97
C SER A 190 28.13 10.02 -10.00
N ALA A 191 26.81 10.15 -9.99
CA ALA A 191 26.13 11.45 -9.92
C ALA A 191 25.56 11.64 -8.51
N ALA A 192 25.77 12.85 -8.00
CA ALA A 192 25.52 13.26 -6.64
C ALA A 192 24.07 13.03 -6.20
N TRP A 193 23.93 12.43 -5.03
CA TRP A 193 22.69 12.30 -4.27
C TRP A 193 22.26 13.71 -3.85
N ASN A 194 21.30 14.30 -4.57
CA ASN A 194 20.65 15.52 -4.12
C ASN A 194 19.33 15.70 -4.86
N HIS A 195 18.26 15.18 -4.27
CA HIS A 195 16.91 15.79 -4.14
C HIS A 195 15.99 14.74 -3.47
N PHE A 196 16.17 14.52 -2.17
CA PHE A 196 15.18 13.80 -1.37
C PHE A 196 14.13 14.81 -0.90
N ALA A 197 12.98 14.84 -1.57
CA ALA A 197 11.77 15.38 -0.96
C ALA A 197 11.16 14.28 -0.09
N LEU A 198 11.75 14.06 1.09
CA LEU A 198 11.22 13.19 2.13
C LEU A 198 9.98 13.89 2.71
N LEU A 199 8.84 13.76 2.04
CA LEU A 199 7.56 14.21 2.55
C LEU A 199 7.05 13.15 3.53
N VAL A 200 7.33 13.38 4.80
CA VAL A 200 6.69 12.66 5.91
C VAL A 200 5.30 13.28 6.11
N CYS A 201 4.28 12.46 6.23
CA CYS A 201 2.94 12.96 6.54
C CYS A 201 2.91 13.57 7.95
N LEU A 202 2.24 14.71 8.08
CA LEU A 202 1.88 15.24 9.39
C LEU A 202 0.91 14.26 10.06
N SER A 203 1.00 14.13 11.39
CA SER A 203 0.11 13.23 12.14
C SER A 203 -1.35 13.56 11.86
N GLY A 204 -2.15 12.52 11.61
CA GLY A 204 -3.58 12.65 11.31
C GLY A 204 -3.92 13.17 9.91
N MET A 205 -2.95 13.34 9.00
CA MET A 205 -3.22 13.65 7.60
C MET A 205 -3.94 12.48 6.92
N LEU A 206 -4.95 12.80 6.12
CA LEU A 206 -5.66 11.86 5.27
C LEU A 206 -5.03 11.87 3.88
N LEU A 207 -4.79 10.68 3.34
CA LEU A 207 -4.30 10.47 1.99
C LEU A 207 -5.15 9.41 1.30
N SER A 208 -5.38 9.59 0.01
CA SER A 208 -6.32 8.80 -0.77
C SER A 208 -5.63 8.22 -2.00
N CYS A 209 -5.80 6.91 -2.22
CA CYS A 209 -5.47 6.25 -3.48
C CYS A 209 -6.62 6.43 -4.50
N ILE A 210 -6.25 6.73 -5.75
CA ILE A 210 -7.17 7.09 -6.85
C ILE A 210 -7.07 6.11 -8.03
#